data_AF-A0AB36DLU9-F1
#
_entry.id   AF-A0AB36DLU9-F1
#
_cell.length_a   1.000
_cell.length_b   1.000
_cell.length_c   1.000
_cell.angle_alpha   90.00
_cell.angle_beta   90.00
_cell.angle_gamma   90.00
#
_symmetry.space_group_name_H-M   'P 1'
#
loop_
_entity.id
_entity.type
_entity.pdbx_description
1 polymer ?
#
loop_
_entity_poly.entity_id
_entity_poly.type
_entity_poly.pdbx_seq_one_letter_code
_entity_poly.pdbx_strand_id
1 'polypeptide(L)' 'SFNQKAYEKDLYEEGVEEGINLGQKEIVLHMLHSGNSPEQIAQLTGIDVEVVKQWIEKAK' A
#
# COMPACT_ATOMS: atom_id res chain seq x y z
N SER A 1 14.40 5.98 31.99
CA SER A 1 15.40 5.23 31.21
C SER A 1 14.83 4.99 29.83
N PHE A 2 15.55 5.33 28.76
CA PHE A 2 15.13 5.04 27.38
C PHE A 2 15.21 3.54 27.13
N ASN A 3 14.14 2.93 26.63
CA ASN A 3 14.12 1.51 26.27
C ASN A 3 14.43 1.35 24.78
N GLN A 4 15.72 1.27 24.46
CA GLN A 4 16.23 1.17 23.10
C GLN A 4 15.61 0.01 22.30
N LYS A 5 15.37 -1.14 22.93
CA LYS A 5 14.81 -2.32 22.24
C LYS A 5 13.36 -2.13 21.81
N ALA A 6 12.57 -1.37 22.57
CA ALA A 6 11.21 -1.05 22.18
C ALA A 6 11.20 -0.11 20.96
N TYR A 7 12.03 0.93 21.00
CA TYR A 7 12.18 1.88 19.90
C TYR A 7 12.64 1.22 18.58
N GLU A 8 13.64 0.35 18.63
CA GLU A 8 14.13 -0.37 17.44
C GLU A 8 13.07 -1.32 16.86
N LYS A 9 12.24 -1.93 17.72
CA LYS A 9 11.14 -2.78 17.29
C LYS A 9 10.04 -1.97 16.59
N ASP A 10 9.64 -0.85 17.18
CA ASP A 10 8.62 0.03 16.63
C ASP A 10 9.04 0.55 15.24
N LEU A 11 10.30 1.00 15.09
CA LEU A 11 10.86 1.42 13.81
C LEU A 11 10.86 0.32 12.74
N TYR A 12 11.13 -0.93 13.14
CA TYR A 12 11.11 -2.06 12.21
C TYR A 12 9.68 -2.36 11.75
N GLU A 13 8.71 -2.36 12.66
CA GLU A 13 7.31 -2.60 12.35
C GLU A 13 6.75 -1.49 11.43
N GLU A 14 7.06 -0.22 11.70
CA GLU A 14 6.74 0.92 10.82
C GLU A 14 7.33 0.73 9.42
N GLY A 15 8.61 0.38 9.32
CA GLY A 15 9.26 0.16 8.02
C GLY A 15 8.68 -1.02 7.24
N VAL A 16 8.25 -2.08 7.92
CA VAL A 16 7.56 -3.22 7.30
C VAL A 16 6.19 -2.79 6.75
N GLU A 17 5.41 -2.05 7.53
CA GLU A 17 4.09 -1.56 7.10
C GLU A 17 4.21 -0.60 5.90
N GLU A 18 5.16 0.33 5.94
CA GLU A 18 5.43 1.24 4.81
C GLU A 18 5.84 0.47 3.55
N GLY A 19 6.75 -0.51 3.69
CA GLY A 19 7.21 -1.34 2.57
C GLY A 19 6.07 -2.15 1.92
N ILE A 20 5.20 -2.74 2.74
CA ILE A 20 4.01 -3.47 2.26
C ILE A 20 3.08 -2.51 1.52
N ASN A 21 2.82 -1.33 2.07
CA ASN A 21 1.94 -0.33 1.45
C ASN A 21 2.46 0.12 0.08
N LEU A 22 3.76 0.41 -0.02
CA LEU A 22 4.42 0.79 -1.27
C LEU A 22 4.31 -0.32 -2.33
N GLY A 23 4.59 -1.57 -1.95
CA GLY A 23 4.48 -2.72 -2.87
C GLY A 23 3.05 -2.93 -3.38
N GLN A 24 2.05 -2.81 -2.50
CA GLN A 24 0.64 -2.90 -2.90
C GLN A 24 0.25 -1.77 -3.87
N LYS A 25 0.70 -0.55 -3.61
CA LYS A 25 0.43 0.59 -4.49
C LYS A 25 1.03 0.41 -5.88
N GLU A 26 2.26 -0.11 -5.97
CA GLU A 26 2.91 -0.40 -7.26
C GLU A 26 2.14 -1.45 -8.06
N ILE A 27 1.66 -2.52 -7.41
CA ILE A 27 0.80 -3.54 -8.04
C ILE A 27 -0.49 -2.90 -8.58
N VAL A 28 -1.18 -2.07 -7.77
CA VAL A 28 -2.41 -1.38 -8.19
C VAL A 28 -2.18 -0.53 -9.44
N LEU A 29 -1.11 0.26 -9.47
CA LEU A 29 -0.80 1.12 -10.61
C LEU A 29 -0.43 0.30 -11.86
N HIS A 30 0.31 -0.81 -11.69
CA HIS A 30 0.62 -1.71 -12.80
C HIS A 30 -0.63 -2.36 -13.40
N MET A 31 -1.58 -2.79 -12.56
CA MET A 31 -2.85 -3.36 -13.01
C MET A 31 -3.72 -2.34 -13.73
N LEU A 32 -3.73 -1.08 -13.26
CA LEU A 32 -4.40 0.02 -13.96
C LEU A 32 -3.79 0.25 -15.34
N HIS A 33 -2.46 0.34 -15.45
CA HIS A 33 -1.77 0.49 -16.73
C HIS A 33 -2.00 -0.69 -17.68
N SER A 34 -2.28 -1.88 -17.12
CA SER A 34 -2.64 -3.09 -17.87
C SER A 34 -4.12 -3.10 -18.31
N GLY A 35 -4.90 -2.07 -18.00
CA GLY A 35 -6.27 -1.88 -18.47
C GLY A 35 -7.37 -2.36 -17.51
N ASN A 36 -7.05 -2.72 -16.27
CA ASN A 36 -8.07 -3.09 -15.27
C ASN A 36 -8.77 -1.84 -14.74
N SER A 37 -10.09 -1.92 -14.49
CA SER A 37 -10.82 -0.86 -13.78
C SER A 37 -10.49 -0.86 -12.28
N PRO A 38 -10.69 0.26 -11.56
CA PRO A 38 -10.52 0.31 -10.11
C PRO A 38 -11.30 -0.78 -9.35
N GLU A 39 -12.51 -1.11 -9.79
CA GLU A 39 -13.37 -2.14 -9.20
C GLU A 39 -12.80 -3.54 -9.42
N GLN A 40 -12.25 -3.82 -10.60
CA GLN A 40 -11.57 -5.09 -10.88
C GLN A 40 -10.30 -5.24 -10.04
N ILE A 41 -9.53 -4.16 -9.89
CA ILE A 41 -8.33 -4.15 -9.05
C ILE A 41 -8.70 -4.42 -7.59
N ALA A 42 -9.74 -3.75 -7.06
CA ALA A 42 -10.24 -3.97 -5.71
C ALA A 42 -10.66 -5.44 -5.48
N GLN A 43 -11.38 -6.02 -6.45
CA GLN A 43 -11.77 -7.42 -6.40
C GLN A 43 -10.57 -8.39 -6.39
N LEU A 44 -9.55 -8.14 -7.21
CA LEU A 44 -8.39 -9.02 -7.36
C LEU A 44 -7.40 -8.91 -6.20
N THR A 45 -7.25 -7.73 -5.62
CA THR A 45 -6.28 -7.46 -4.56
C THR A 45 -6.88 -7.55 -3.16
N GLY A 46 -8.21 -7.49 -3.04
CA GLY A 46 -8.92 -7.36 -1.76
C GLY A 46 -8.78 -5.98 -1.10
N ILE A 47 -8.17 -5.01 -1.79
CA ILE A 47 -8.04 -3.63 -1.32
C ILE A 47 -9.37 -2.91 -1.54
N ASP A 48 -9.77 -2.10 -0.57
CA ASP A 48 -10.98 -1.29 -0.69
C ASP A 48 -10.91 -0.39 -1.95
N VAL A 49 -12.01 -0.35 -2.70
CA VAL A 49 -12.08 0.38 -3.98
C VAL A 49 -11.82 1.87 -3.83
N GLU A 50 -12.18 2.48 -2.69
CA GLU A 50 -11.91 3.89 -2.42
C GLU A 50 -10.42 4.14 -2.16
N VAL A 51 -9.73 3.19 -1.52
CA VAL A 51 -8.26 3.25 -1.37
C VAL A 51 -7.57 3.15 -2.73
N VAL A 52 -8.02 2.21 -3.58
CA VAL A 52 -7.52 2.07 -4.96
C VAL A 52 -7.68 3.39 -5.73
N LYS A 53 -8.87 4.00 -5.70
CA LYS A 53 -9.13 5.28 -6.37
C LYS A 53 -8.21 6.41 -5.86
N GLN A 54 -8.03 6.52 -4.55
CA GLN A 54 -7.12 7.51 -3.96
C GLN A 54 -5.68 7.33 -4.41
N TRP A 55 -5.19 6.08 -4.50
CA TRP A 55 -3.84 5.81 -4.97
C TRP A 55 -3.65 6.18 -6.43
N ILE A 56 -4.64 5.91 -7.27
CA ILE A 56 -4.66 6.28 -8.69
C ILE A 56 -4.69 7.79 -8.86
N GLU A 57 -5.52 8.50 -8.09
CA GLU A 57 -5.60 9.96 -8.12
C GLU A 57 -4.28 10.62 -7.74
N LYS A 58 -3.63 10.15 -6.67
CA LYS A 58 -2.33 10.66 -6.21
C LYS A 58 -1.16 10.30 -7.13
N ALA A 59 -1.35 9.40 -8.09
CA ALA A 59 -0.32 8.99 -9.05
C ALA A 59 -0.42 9.74 -10.39
N LYS A 60 -1.47 10.55 -10.58
CA LYS A 60 -1.56 11.52 -11.69
C LYS A 60 -0.65 12.72 -11.42
#